data_AF-Q1MHG2-F1
#
_entry.id   AF-Q1MHG2-F1
#
_cell.length_a   1.000
_cell.length_b   1.000
_cell.length_c   1.000
_cell.angle_alpha   90.00
_cell.angle_beta   90.00
_cell.angle_gamma   90.00
#
_symmetry.space_group_name_H-M   'P 1'
#
loop_
_entity.id
_entity.type
_entity.pdbx_description
1 polymer ?
#
loop_
_entity_poly.entity_id
_entity_poly.type
_entity_poly.pdbx_seq_one_letter_code
_entity_poly.pdbx_strand_id
1 'polypeptide(L)'
;MSGETVASIVVGEKDYTGLPITAVYSKVSNVYAVYCNPERVMVQFADDAGLGSEQRLALAHLAPLRGEINGIIDGWRKSQLPWPWTHTSKAKRYDRRTADAMVVALQGDQMSAEALLRAVKVDLVEERTSIGRSSYIIYATICSILIFSIFALLSSGESVDDSTAFGVLTAEDSLWLATGIGCLGALFSIAIGIRSRTIHTDLRTRDNIVDATLRIVIGAISAVVLFALFKSKLISFALGENKFDIAAKGPEMVHFAFIVAFFAGFSERLVGDYLGTTVLKGFGNQAGLVPMAPLSTATIANQQKEANEKSPLGRPPHL
;
A
#
# COMPACT_ATOMS: atom_id res chain seq x y z
N MET A 1 -41.55 -1.14 -7.41
CA MET A 1 -40.61 -2.18 -6.96
C MET A 1 -39.93 -1.72 -5.67
N SER A 2 -39.38 -2.60 -4.82
CA SER A 2 -38.57 -2.12 -3.68
C SER A 2 -37.33 -1.39 -4.20
N GLY A 3 -36.95 -0.28 -3.57
CA GLY A 3 -35.81 0.55 -3.97
C GLY A 3 -36.09 1.60 -5.04
N GLU A 4 -37.33 1.73 -5.53
CA GLU A 4 -37.69 2.70 -6.58
C GLU A 4 -37.91 4.11 -6.04
N THR A 5 -38.45 4.23 -4.82
CA THR A 5 -38.71 5.52 -4.16
C THR A 5 -37.78 5.75 -2.97
N VAL A 6 -37.57 7.02 -2.60
CA VAL A 6 -36.80 7.39 -1.40
C VAL A 6 -37.38 6.71 -0.15
N ALA A 7 -38.70 6.63 -0.05
CA ALA A 7 -39.39 5.98 1.07
C ALA A 7 -39.03 4.49 1.20
N SER A 8 -38.83 3.79 0.08
CA SER A 8 -38.52 2.36 0.05
C SER A 8 -37.09 2.00 0.46
N ILE A 9 -36.19 2.98 0.62
CA ILE A 9 -34.82 2.75 1.08
C ILE A 9 -34.83 2.46 2.59
N VAL A 10 -34.69 1.19 2.95
CA VAL A 10 -34.68 0.66 4.32
C VAL A 10 -33.61 -0.43 4.43
N VAL A 11 -32.95 -0.53 5.60
CA VAL A 11 -31.94 -1.58 5.84
C VAL A 11 -32.57 -2.97 5.70
N GLY A 12 -31.90 -3.87 4.98
CA GLY A 12 -32.37 -5.23 4.69
C GLY A 12 -33.16 -5.37 3.40
N GLU A 13 -33.80 -4.29 2.92
CA GLU A 13 -34.51 -4.27 1.64
C GLU A 13 -33.53 -4.23 0.45
N LYS A 14 -34.04 -4.54 -0.74
CA LYS A 14 -33.26 -4.42 -1.98
C LYS A 14 -33.34 -3.01 -2.55
N ASP A 15 -32.21 -2.53 -3.04
CA ASP A 15 -32.13 -1.31 -3.83
C ASP A 15 -32.60 -1.55 -5.28
N TYR A 16 -32.65 -0.48 -6.08
CA TYR A 16 -32.99 -0.55 -7.50
C TYR A 16 -32.06 -1.46 -8.32
N THR A 17 -30.84 -1.73 -7.84
CA THR A 17 -29.88 -2.65 -8.48
C THR A 17 -30.08 -4.10 -8.04
N GLY A 18 -31.06 -4.38 -7.17
CA GLY A 18 -31.35 -5.70 -6.63
C GLY A 18 -30.44 -6.13 -5.49
N LEU A 19 -29.57 -5.25 -5.00
CA LEU A 19 -28.63 -5.53 -3.91
C LEU A 19 -29.23 -5.15 -2.55
N PRO A 20 -28.94 -5.92 -1.49
CA PRO A 20 -29.47 -5.62 -0.16
C PRO A 20 -28.84 -4.35 0.41
N ILE A 21 -29.66 -3.48 0.98
CA ILE A 21 -29.22 -2.27 1.66
C ILE A 21 -28.66 -2.67 3.02
N THR A 22 -27.37 -2.46 3.20
CA THR A 22 -26.63 -2.85 4.41
C THR A 22 -26.65 -1.77 5.49
N ALA A 23 -26.71 -0.50 5.08
CA ALA A 23 -26.77 0.65 5.97
C ALA A 23 -27.43 1.84 5.27
N VAL A 24 -28.15 2.66 6.03
CA VAL A 24 -28.67 3.96 5.57
C VAL A 24 -27.98 5.03 6.41
N TYR A 25 -27.25 5.94 5.76
CA TYR A 25 -26.48 6.99 6.44
C TYR A 25 -27.29 8.26 6.64
N SER A 26 -28.07 8.64 5.64
CA SER A 26 -28.99 9.79 5.71
C SER A 26 -30.21 9.53 4.85
N LYS A 27 -31.37 10.01 5.29
CA LYS A 27 -32.64 9.90 4.58
C LYS A 27 -33.47 11.14 4.86
N VAL A 28 -33.79 11.90 3.82
CA VAL A 28 -34.69 13.05 3.87
C VAL A 28 -35.93 12.69 3.06
N SER A 29 -37.10 12.68 3.72
CA SER A 29 -38.35 12.15 3.14
C SER A 29 -38.67 12.76 1.79
N ASN A 30 -38.83 11.92 0.75
CA ASN A 30 -39.11 12.28 -0.65
C ASN A 30 -38.04 13.15 -1.35
N VAL A 31 -36.92 13.46 -0.68
CA VAL A 31 -35.87 14.35 -1.21
C VAL A 31 -34.64 13.56 -1.63
N TYR A 32 -34.05 12.74 -0.76
CA TYR A 32 -32.98 11.81 -1.12
C TYR A 32 -32.73 10.79 0.00
N ALA A 33 -32.01 9.72 -0.33
CA ALA A 33 -31.39 8.84 0.67
C ALA A 33 -29.95 8.49 0.27
N VAL A 34 -29.03 8.54 1.22
CA VAL A 34 -27.64 8.07 1.05
C VAL A 34 -27.49 6.77 1.84
N TYR A 35 -27.15 5.70 1.15
CA TYR A 35 -27.11 4.35 1.70
C TYR A 35 -25.91 3.56 1.19
N CYS A 36 -25.69 2.37 1.76
CA CYS A 36 -24.63 1.45 1.36
C CYS A 36 -25.24 0.10 0.99
N ASN A 37 -24.84 -0.44 -0.15
CA ASN A 37 -25.00 -1.86 -0.47
C ASN A 37 -23.62 -2.57 -0.33
N PRO A 38 -23.50 -3.89 -0.54
CA PRO A 38 -22.23 -4.60 -0.41
C PRO A 38 -21.15 -4.11 -1.38
N GLU A 39 -21.54 -3.45 -2.47
CA GLU A 39 -20.62 -3.00 -3.51
C GLU A 39 -20.14 -1.58 -3.31
N ARG A 40 -20.99 -0.64 -2.86
CA ARG A 40 -20.66 0.79 -2.79
C ARG A 40 -21.68 1.62 -2.01
N VAL A 41 -21.28 2.87 -1.75
CA VAL A 41 -22.19 3.95 -1.33
C VAL A 41 -23.02 4.41 -2.53
N MET A 42 -24.33 4.49 -2.32
CA MET A 42 -25.34 4.83 -3.30
C MET A 42 -26.15 6.04 -2.83
N VAL A 43 -26.71 6.77 -3.79
CA VAL A 43 -27.63 7.88 -3.56
C VAL A 43 -28.93 7.55 -4.29
N GLN A 44 -30.03 7.47 -3.55
CA GLN A 44 -31.37 7.54 -4.11
C GLN A 44 -31.75 9.02 -4.22
N PHE A 45 -32.01 9.47 -5.44
CA PHE A 45 -32.43 10.84 -5.72
C PHE A 45 -33.91 11.05 -5.39
N ALA A 46 -34.36 12.30 -5.41
CA ALA A 46 -35.76 12.67 -5.19
C ALA A 46 -36.71 11.90 -6.12
N ASP A 47 -37.91 11.60 -5.59
CA ASP A 47 -38.98 10.99 -6.38
C ASP A 47 -39.54 11.97 -7.42
N ASP A 48 -39.37 13.28 -7.19
CA ASP A 48 -39.63 14.33 -8.18
C ASP A 48 -38.56 14.34 -9.27
N ALA A 49 -38.98 14.25 -10.54
CA ALA A 49 -38.08 14.14 -11.68
C ALA A 49 -37.21 15.39 -11.89
N GLY A 50 -37.74 16.57 -11.58
CA GLY A 50 -37.04 17.85 -11.69
C GLY A 50 -35.90 17.92 -10.67
N LEU A 51 -36.25 17.82 -9.38
CA LEU A 51 -35.29 17.83 -8.29
C LEU A 51 -34.25 16.69 -8.41
N GLY A 52 -34.68 15.50 -8.81
CA GLY A 52 -33.79 14.36 -9.02
C GLY A 52 -32.81 14.57 -10.18
N SER A 53 -33.17 15.38 -11.19
CA SER A 53 -32.26 15.77 -12.28
C SER A 53 -31.21 16.77 -11.79
N GLU A 54 -31.62 17.76 -10.99
CA GLU A 54 -30.71 18.74 -10.40
C GLU A 54 -29.70 18.10 -9.45
N GLN A 55 -30.15 17.18 -8.59
CA GLN A 55 -29.28 16.44 -7.69
C GLN A 55 -28.27 15.57 -8.47
N ARG A 56 -28.69 14.95 -9.58
CA ARG A 56 -27.77 14.19 -10.46
C ARG A 56 -26.70 15.10 -11.07
N LEU A 57 -27.09 16.28 -11.54
CA LEU A 57 -26.17 17.26 -12.11
C LEU A 57 -25.20 17.80 -11.04
N ALA A 58 -25.69 18.06 -9.84
CA ALA A 58 -24.88 18.49 -8.70
C ALA A 58 -23.81 17.45 -8.32
N LEU A 59 -24.12 16.15 -8.38
CA LEU A 59 -23.16 15.09 -8.05
C LEU A 59 -22.27 14.64 -9.23
N ALA A 60 -22.56 15.06 -10.46
CA ALA A 60 -21.90 14.53 -11.66
C ALA A 60 -20.37 14.69 -11.64
N HIS A 61 -19.88 15.85 -11.21
CA HIS A 61 -18.43 16.13 -11.14
C HIS A 61 -17.71 15.35 -10.02
N LEU A 62 -18.44 14.85 -9.01
CA LEU A 62 -17.89 14.03 -7.92
C LEU A 62 -17.81 12.53 -8.29
N ALA A 63 -18.47 12.12 -9.38
CA ALA A 63 -18.55 10.71 -9.78
C ALA A 63 -17.18 10.06 -10.05
N PRO A 64 -16.21 10.70 -10.73
CA PRO A 64 -14.87 10.13 -10.93
C PRO A 64 -14.15 9.86 -9.59
N LEU A 65 -14.16 10.85 -8.69
CA LEU A 65 -13.51 10.74 -7.39
C LEU A 65 -14.14 9.66 -6.51
N ARG A 66 -15.48 9.55 -6.52
CA ARG A 66 -16.20 8.46 -5.87
C ARG A 66 -15.87 7.10 -6.48
N GLY A 67 -15.70 7.04 -7.81
CA GLY A 67 -15.29 5.85 -8.54
C GLY A 67 -13.90 5.36 -8.09
N GLU A 68 -12.93 6.26 -7.98
CA GLU A 68 -11.58 5.95 -7.50
C GLU A 68 -11.58 5.44 -6.05
N ILE A 69 -12.30 6.12 -5.15
CA ILE A 69 -12.45 5.69 -3.75
C ILE A 69 -13.04 4.28 -3.69
N ASN A 70 -14.12 4.04 -4.45
CA ASN A 70 -14.75 2.71 -4.51
C ASN A 70 -13.79 1.65 -5.06
N GLY A 71 -13.03 1.96 -6.11
CA GLY A 71 -12.04 1.03 -6.68
C GLY A 71 -10.97 0.62 -5.67
N ILE A 72 -10.51 1.56 -4.83
CA ILE A 72 -9.53 1.27 -3.79
C ILE A 72 -10.16 0.49 -2.61
N ILE A 73 -11.42 0.75 -2.26
CA ILE A 73 -12.12 0.08 -1.13
C ILE A 73 -12.62 -1.32 -1.52
N ASP A 74 -12.87 -1.62 -2.79
CA ASP A 74 -13.51 -2.87 -3.24
C ASP A 74 -12.83 -4.14 -2.68
N GLY A 75 -11.50 -4.17 -2.70
CA GLY A 75 -10.73 -5.29 -2.13
C GLY A 75 -10.89 -5.48 -0.62
N TRP A 76 -11.31 -4.47 0.13
CA TRP A 76 -11.64 -4.59 1.55
C TRP A 76 -13.07 -5.07 1.80
N ARG A 77 -14.03 -4.69 0.95
CA ARG A 77 -15.43 -5.17 1.05
C ARG A 77 -15.53 -6.66 0.77
N LYS A 78 -14.79 -7.14 -0.23
CA LYS A 78 -14.77 -8.54 -0.67
C LYS A 78 -13.75 -9.41 0.09
N SER A 79 -13.11 -8.87 1.13
CA SER A 79 -12.12 -9.62 1.90
C SER A 79 -12.79 -10.80 2.61
N GLN A 80 -12.43 -12.03 2.19
CA GLN A 80 -12.87 -13.29 2.81
C GLN A 80 -11.95 -13.74 3.96
N LEU A 81 -11.03 -12.89 4.39
CA LEU A 81 -10.09 -13.24 5.46
C LEU A 81 -10.86 -13.47 6.77
N PRO A 82 -10.52 -14.50 7.57
CA PRO A 82 -11.16 -14.74 8.84
C PRO A 82 -10.83 -13.62 9.85
N TRP A 83 -11.75 -13.40 10.78
CA TRP A 83 -11.56 -12.48 11.91
C TRP A 83 -10.28 -12.87 12.69
N PRO A 84 -9.44 -11.92 13.15
CA PRO A 84 -9.58 -10.46 13.16
C PRO A 84 -9.07 -9.73 11.90
N TRP A 85 -8.65 -10.47 10.87
CA TRP A 85 -7.98 -9.92 9.68
C TRP A 85 -8.95 -9.37 8.62
N THR A 86 -10.25 -9.27 8.94
CA THR A 86 -11.26 -8.73 8.03
C THR A 86 -11.05 -7.24 7.81
N HIS A 87 -11.00 -6.83 6.55
CA HIS A 87 -10.93 -5.41 6.20
C HIS A 87 -12.31 -4.75 6.06
N THR A 88 -13.38 -5.47 6.37
CA THR A 88 -14.77 -5.00 6.24
C THR A 88 -15.06 -3.80 7.14
N SER A 89 -14.54 -3.78 8.37
CA SER A 89 -14.66 -2.63 9.28
C SER A 89 -13.94 -1.38 8.74
N LYS A 90 -12.81 -1.57 8.04
CA LYS A 90 -12.09 -0.46 7.39
C LYS A 90 -12.89 0.09 6.22
N ALA A 91 -13.45 -0.77 5.37
CA ALA A 91 -14.35 -0.36 4.29
C ALA A 91 -15.52 0.46 4.83
N LYS A 92 -16.23 -0.03 5.85
CA LYS A 92 -17.35 0.68 6.49
C LYS A 92 -16.99 2.09 6.98
N ARG A 93 -15.79 2.27 7.55
CA ARG A 93 -15.30 3.58 8.02
C ARG A 93 -15.20 4.60 6.87
N TYR A 94 -14.63 4.19 5.75
CA TYR A 94 -14.48 5.07 4.58
C TYR A 94 -15.78 5.23 3.79
N ASP A 95 -16.63 4.21 3.79
CA ASP A 95 -17.98 4.28 3.21
C ASP A 95 -18.83 5.31 3.92
N ARG A 96 -18.76 5.36 5.25
CA ARG A 96 -19.42 6.40 6.04
C ARG A 96 -18.92 7.81 5.69
N ARG A 97 -17.61 8.03 5.66
CA ARG A 97 -17.05 9.36 5.32
C ARG A 97 -17.40 9.78 3.88
N THR A 98 -17.43 8.82 2.96
CA THR A 98 -17.87 9.06 1.58
C THR A 98 -19.34 9.45 1.54
N ALA A 99 -20.19 8.76 2.31
CA ALA A 99 -21.61 9.09 2.43
C ALA A 99 -21.84 10.47 3.04
N ASP A 100 -21.10 10.84 4.09
CA ASP A 100 -21.17 12.17 4.71
C ASP A 100 -20.85 13.27 3.69
N ALA A 101 -19.83 13.08 2.85
CA ALA A 101 -19.51 14.01 1.76
C ALA A 101 -20.64 14.11 0.71
N MET A 102 -21.32 12.99 0.40
CA MET A 102 -22.48 13.02 -0.51
C MET A 102 -23.67 13.79 0.08
N VAL A 103 -23.90 13.69 1.39
CA VAL A 103 -24.93 14.48 2.08
C VAL A 103 -24.64 15.98 1.95
N VAL A 104 -23.40 16.40 2.20
CA VAL A 104 -22.98 17.80 2.07
C VAL A 104 -23.17 18.31 0.64
N ALA A 105 -22.83 17.51 -0.38
CA ALA A 105 -23.05 17.88 -1.77
C ALA A 105 -24.54 18.04 -2.13
N LEU A 106 -25.39 17.15 -1.60
CA LEU A 106 -26.84 17.20 -1.80
C LEU A 106 -27.51 18.37 -1.07
N GLN A 107 -26.87 18.88 0.00
CA GLN A 107 -27.29 20.09 0.69
C GLN A 107 -26.84 21.38 -0.02
N GLY A 108 -26.13 21.26 -1.16
CA GLY A 108 -25.75 22.40 -2.00
C GLY A 108 -24.32 22.89 -1.83
N ASP A 109 -23.54 22.30 -0.94
CA ASP A 109 -22.11 22.64 -0.78
C ASP A 109 -21.21 21.62 -1.49
N GLN A 110 -21.21 21.65 -2.82
CA GLN A 110 -20.43 20.68 -3.59
C GLN A 110 -18.91 20.89 -3.45
N MET A 111 -18.46 22.13 -3.23
CA MET A 111 -17.04 22.42 -3.04
C MET A 111 -16.49 21.78 -1.77
N SER A 112 -17.18 21.93 -0.64
CA SER A 112 -16.78 21.27 0.61
C SER A 112 -16.85 19.75 0.49
N ALA A 113 -17.87 19.22 -0.21
CA ALA A 113 -17.98 17.79 -0.46
C ALA A 113 -16.80 17.25 -1.30
N GLU A 114 -16.37 17.98 -2.33
CA GLU A 114 -15.20 17.61 -3.11
C GLU A 114 -13.93 17.57 -2.24
N ALA A 115 -13.73 18.59 -1.40
CA ALA A 115 -12.60 18.64 -0.46
C ALA A 115 -12.62 17.46 0.51
N LEU A 116 -13.79 17.10 1.06
CA LEU A 116 -13.97 15.94 1.93
C LEU A 116 -13.64 14.63 1.22
N LEU A 117 -14.11 14.43 -0.02
CA LEU A 117 -13.79 13.24 -0.80
C LEU A 117 -12.30 13.15 -1.14
N ARG A 118 -11.64 14.28 -1.46
CA ARG A 118 -10.19 14.32 -1.71
C ARG A 118 -9.42 13.92 -0.45
N ALA A 119 -9.82 14.43 0.71
CA ALA A 119 -9.23 14.03 2.00
C ALA A 119 -9.44 12.53 2.27
N VAL A 120 -10.64 12.00 2.03
CA VAL A 120 -10.93 10.56 2.14
C VAL A 120 -10.00 9.74 1.24
N LYS A 121 -9.80 10.16 -0.02
CA LYS A 121 -8.90 9.49 -0.95
C LYS A 121 -7.45 9.49 -0.45
N VAL A 122 -6.95 10.63 0.06
CA VAL A 122 -5.59 10.74 0.59
C VAL A 122 -5.40 9.78 1.77
N ASP A 123 -6.29 9.83 2.76
CA ASP A 123 -6.23 8.95 3.94
C ASP A 123 -6.30 7.46 3.55
N LEU A 124 -7.13 7.14 2.55
CA LEU A 124 -7.30 5.79 2.05
C LEU A 124 -6.04 5.26 1.38
N VAL A 125 -5.38 6.09 0.56
CA VAL A 125 -4.10 5.74 -0.08
C VAL A 125 -3.02 5.57 0.98
N GLU A 126 -2.92 6.48 1.95
CA GLU A 126 -1.94 6.38 3.04
C GLU A 126 -2.12 5.10 3.87
N GLU A 127 -3.35 4.77 4.24
CA GLU A 127 -3.67 3.53 4.95
C GLU A 127 -3.30 2.29 4.11
N ARG A 128 -3.63 2.29 2.81
CA ARG A 128 -3.27 1.20 1.89
C ARG A 128 -1.77 1.03 1.76
N THR A 129 -1.03 2.13 1.60
CA THR A 129 0.43 2.13 1.54
C THR A 129 1.03 1.64 2.86
N SER A 130 0.47 2.04 4.01
CA SER A 130 0.90 1.56 5.33
C SER A 130 0.73 0.04 5.49
N ILE A 131 -0.42 -0.50 5.05
CA ILE A 131 -0.65 -1.94 5.01
C ILE A 131 0.34 -2.62 4.06
N GLY A 132 0.57 -2.06 2.87
CA GLY A 132 1.55 -2.57 1.90
C GLY A 132 2.95 -2.69 2.51
N ARG A 133 3.41 -1.66 3.25
CA ARG A 133 4.70 -1.68 3.97
C ARG A 133 4.75 -2.76 5.05
N SER A 134 3.65 -2.93 5.79
CA SER A 134 3.57 -3.95 6.84
C SER A 134 3.64 -5.35 6.24
N SER A 135 2.86 -5.61 5.18
CA SER A 135 2.91 -6.86 4.43
C SER A 135 4.30 -7.14 3.90
N TYR A 136 4.96 -6.13 3.31
CA TYR A 136 6.31 -6.25 2.78
C TYR A 136 7.30 -6.79 3.82
N ILE A 137 7.35 -6.21 5.02
CA ILE A 137 8.23 -6.64 6.12
C ILE A 137 7.89 -8.07 6.55
N ILE A 138 6.60 -8.38 6.70
CA ILE A 138 6.15 -9.71 7.13
C ILE A 138 6.63 -10.77 6.13
N TYR A 139 6.39 -10.57 4.83
CA TYR A 139 6.79 -11.53 3.80
C TYR A 139 8.31 -11.64 3.66
N ALA A 140 9.05 -10.52 3.75
CA ALA A 140 10.51 -10.56 3.78
C ALA A 140 11.03 -11.37 4.98
N THR A 141 10.42 -11.21 6.16
CA THR A 141 10.79 -11.93 7.38
C THR A 141 10.51 -13.42 7.23
N ILE A 142 9.32 -13.79 6.76
CA ILE A 142 8.95 -15.19 6.49
C ILE A 142 9.92 -15.81 5.48
N CYS A 143 10.19 -15.12 4.37
CA CYS A 143 11.13 -15.60 3.35
C CYS A 143 12.53 -15.82 3.93
N SER A 144 13.02 -14.89 4.76
CA SER A 144 14.32 -15.00 5.42
C SER A 144 14.39 -16.20 6.35
N ILE A 145 13.35 -16.44 7.16
CA ILE A 145 13.24 -17.60 8.05
C ILE A 145 13.21 -18.90 7.23
N LEU A 146 12.47 -18.94 6.12
CA LEU A 146 12.39 -20.12 5.25
C LEU A 146 13.74 -20.44 4.63
N ILE A 147 14.43 -19.45 4.04
CA ILE A 147 15.77 -19.66 3.46
C ILE A 147 16.73 -20.14 4.54
N PHE A 148 16.76 -19.46 5.70
CA PHE A 148 17.61 -19.87 6.81
C PHE A 148 17.33 -21.32 7.24
N SER A 149 16.06 -21.69 7.39
CA SER A 149 15.65 -23.04 7.79
C SER A 149 16.05 -24.09 6.76
N ILE A 150 15.90 -23.80 5.46
CA ILE A 150 16.31 -24.70 4.38
C ILE A 150 17.82 -24.95 4.44
N PHE A 151 18.64 -23.91 4.55
CA PHE A 151 20.09 -24.07 4.62
C PHE A 151 20.56 -24.73 5.92
N ALA A 152 19.91 -24.45 7.05
CA ALA A 152 20.19 -25.13 8.31
C ALA A 152 19.87 -26.64 8.21
N LEU A 153 18.73 -27.01 7.62
CA LEU A 153 18.35 -28.40 7.40
C LEU A 153 19.34 -29.10 6.46
N LEU A 154 19.71 -28.46 5.34
CA LEU A 154 20.70 -28.99 4.40
C LEU A 154 22.08 -29.19 5.05
N SER A 155 22.47 -28.32 5.98
CA SER A 155 23.73 -28.45 6.73
C SER A 155 23.69 -29.54 7.82
N SER A 156 22.50 -29.83 8.36
CA SER A 156 22.31 -30.84 9.42
C SER A 156 22.09 -32.27 8.94
N GLY A 157 21.79 -32.46 7.65
CA GLY A 157 21.47 -33.78 7.12
C GLY A 157 22.73 -34.59 6.81
N GLU A 158 22.87 -35.78 7.41
CA GLU A 158 23.85 -36.83 7.04
C GLU A 158 23.69 -37.34 5.57
N SER A 159 22.81 -36.72 4.78
CA SER A 159 22.36 -37.19 3.47
C SER A 159 22.97 -36.42 2.30
N VAL A 160 23.78 -35.39 2.54
CA VAL A 160 24.50 -34.72 1.46
C VAL A 160 25.81 -35.46 1.24
N ASP A 161 25.91 -36.14 0.09
CA ASP A 161 27.08 -36.90 -0.29
C ASP A 161 28.33 -35.99 -0.28
N ASP A 162 29.22 -36.22 0.70
CA ASP A 162 30.47 -35.47 0.92
C ASP A 162 31.41 -35.49 -0.30
N SER A 163 31.16 -36.37 -1.27
CA SER A 163 31.90 -36.42 -2.53
C SER A 163 31.49 -35.34 -3.54
N THR A 164 30.37 -34.63 -3.32
CA THR A 164 29.90 -33.57 -4.20
C THR A 164 30.43 -32.20 -3.76
N ALA A 165 30.78 -31.34 -4.71
CA ALA A 165 31.22 -29.97 -4.44
C ALA A 165 30.18 -29.17 -3.62
N PHE A 166 28.90 -29.52 -3.73
CA PHE A 166 27.82 -28.95 -2.94
C PHE A 166 27.85 -29.46 -1.48
N GLY A 167 28.09 -30.75 -1.25
CA GLY A 167 28.23 -31.35 0.08
C GLY A 167 29.35 -30.73 0.91
N VAL A 168 30.55 -30.64 0.34
CA VAL A 168 31.70 -29.99 0.99
C VAL A 168 31.38 -28.53 1.33
N LEU A 169 30.76 -27.79 0.42
CA LEU A 169 30.38 -26.39 0.62
C LEU A 169 29.27 -26.20 1.67
N THR A 170 28.40 -27.19 1.89
CA THR A 170 27.31 -27.11 2.87
C THR A 170 27.65 -27.65 4.26
N ALA A 171 28.50 -28.67 4.35
CA ALA A 171 28.81 -29.39 5.59
C ALA A 171 30.02 -28.80 6.33
N GLU A 172 31.11 -28.43 5.63
CA GLU A 172 32.33 -27.90 6.28
C GLU A 172 32.28 -26.39 6.54
N ASP A 173 31.48 -25.65 5.77
CA ASP A 173 31.71 -24.21 5.58
C ASP A 173 30.76 -23.26 6.28
N SER A 174 29.93 -23.78 7.19
CA SER A 174 28.93 -22.97 7.90
C SER A 174 28.12 -22.09 6.94
N LEU A 175 27.82 -22.61 5.74
CA LEU A 175 27.12 -21.88 4.69
C LEU A 175 25.75 -21.37 5.16
N TRP A 176 25.09 -22.15 6.02
CA TRP A 176 23.85 -21.76 6.67
C TRP A 176 23.98 -20.48 7.50
N LEU A 177 25.14 -20.28 8.14
CA LEU A 177 25.45 -19.10 8.91
C LEU A 177 25.62 -17.90 7.98
N ALA A 178 26.45 -18.03 6.94
CA ALA A 178 26.67 -16.98 5.94
C ALA A 178 25.35 -16.55 5.27
N THR A 179 24.52 -17.52 4.84
CA THR A 179 23.20 -17.25 4.26
C THR A 179 22.27 -16.57 5.27
N GLY A 180 22.24 -17.03 6.53
CA GLY A 180 21.41 -16.43 7.57
C GLY A 180 21.75 -14.97 7.85
N ILE A 181 23.04 -14.66 7.92
CA ILE A 181 23.54 -13.29 8.14
C ILE A 181 23.30 -12.42 6.90
N GLY A 182 23.42 -13.00 5.69
CA GLY A 182 23.03 -12.36 4.44
C GLY A 182 21.55 -11.97 4.41
N CYS A 183 20.66 -12.89 4.79
CA CYS A 183 19.24 -12.60 4.95
C CYS A 183 19.01 -11.49 5.99
N LEU A 184 19.75 -11.48 7.10
CA LEU A 184 19.66 -10.42 8.11
C LEU A 184 20.08 -9.06 7.56
N GLY A 185 21.15 -9.01 6.77
CA GLY A 185 21.58 -7.79 6.04
C GLY A 185 20.53 -7.28 5.07
N ALA A 186 19.89 -8.21 4.33
CA ALA A 186 18.80 -7.88 3.41
C ALA A 186 17.54 -7.37 4.14
N LEU A 187 17.17 -7.98 5.26
CA LEU A 187 16.09 -7.49 6.13
C LEU A 187 16.37 -6.08 6.65
N PHE A 188 17.61 -5.82 7.07
CA PHE A 188 18.02 -4.49 7.52
C PHE A 188 17.96 -3.45 6.38
N SER A 189 18.37 -3.85 5.17
CA SER A 189 18.21 -3.05 3.94
C SER A 189 16.74 -2.67 3.69
N ILE A 190 15.84 -3.65 3.79
CA ILE A 190 14.40 -3.44 3.65
C ILE A 190 13.86 -2.51 4.74
N ALA A 191 14.27 -2.71 6.00
CA ALA A 191 13.85 -1.86 7.12
C ALA A 191 14.26 -0.40 6.92
N ILE A 192 15.50 -0.14 6.47
CA ILE A 192 15.96 1.21 6.12
C ILE A 192 15.18 1.76 4.93
N GLY A 193 14.90 0.94 3.91
CA GLY A 193 14.16 1.36 2.73
C GLY A 193 12.72 1.77 3.03
N ILE A 194 12.04 1.05 3.93
CA ILE A 194 10.69 1.39 4.37
C ILE A 194 10.71 2.65 5.24
N ARG A 195 11.68 2.76 6.17
CA ARG A 195 11.84 3.96 7.02
C ARG A 195 12.09 5.21 6.19
N SER A 196 12.94 5.11 5.16
CA SER A 196 13.26 6.22 4.24
C SER A 196 12.19 6.48 3.18
N ARG A 197 11.10 5.66 3.15
CA ARG A 197 10.03 5.72 2.14
C ARG A 197 10.52 5.60 0.69
N THR A 198 11.68 4.96 0.50
CA THR A 198 12.27 4.73 -0.83
C THR A 198 11.74 3.46 -1.49
N ILE A 199 11.14 2.56 -0.71
CA ILE A 199 10.47 1.37 -1.24
C ILE A 199 9.05 1.79 -1.68
N HIS A 200 8.86 1.81 -3.00
CA HIS A 200 7.56 2.02 -3.62
C HIS A 200 6.69 0.78 -3.41
N THR A 201 5.93 0.77 -2.32
CA THR A 201 4.94 -0.28 -2.10
C THR A 201 3.73 -0.01 -2.98
N ASP A 202 3.39 -0.97 -3.85
CA ASP A 202 2.21 -0.93 -4.68
C ASP A 202 0.94 -1.16 -3.82
N LEU A 203 -0.20 -0.70 -4.32
CA LEU A 203 -1.52 -1.07 -3.79
C LEU A 203 -1.78 -2.58 -3.97
N ARG A 204 -1.11 -3.22 -4.93
CA ARG A 204 -1.19 -4.66 -5.19
C ARG A 204 -0.26 -5.44 -4.27
N THR A 205 -0.87 -6.26 -3.40
CA THR A 205 -0.14 -7.11 -2.44
C THR A 205 0.81 -8.10 -3.11
N ARG A 206 0.40 -8.67 -4.26
CA ARG A 206 1.23 -9.62 -5.02
C ARG A 206 2.57 -9.00 -5.42
N ASP A 207 2.56 -7.78 -5.91
CA ASP A 207 3.76 -7.14 -6.42
C ASP A 207 4.70 -6.78 -5.26
N ASN A 208 4.15 -6.39 -4.10
CA ASN A 208 4.90 -6.23 -2.85
C ASN A 208 5.54 -7.55 -2.36
N ILE A 209 4.85 -8.68 -2.48
CA ILE A 209 5.37 -10.00 -2.09
C ILE A 209 6.54 -10.40 -2.98
N VAL A 210 6.38 -10.26 -4.30
CA VAL A 210 7.42 -10.62 -5.28
C VAL A 210 8.67 -9.76 -5.06
N ASP A 211 8.51 -8.45 -4.90
CA ASP A 211 9.63 -7.53 -4.65
C ASP A 211 10.35 -7.85 -3.33
N ALA A 212 9.60 -8.05 -2.24
CA ALA A 212 10.17 -8.41 -0.94
C ALA A 212 10.96 -9.73 -0.97
N THR A 213 10.41 -10.74 -1.65
CA THR A 213 11.03 -12.07 -1.79
C THR A 213 12.30 -11.97 -2.61
N LEU A 214 12.25 -11.26 -3.75
CA LEU A 214 13.39 -11.10 -4.64
C LEU A 214 14.57 -10.44 -3.91
N ARG A 215 14.33 -9.40 -3.11
CA ARG A 215 15.38 -8.74 -2.33
C ARG A 215 16.07 -9.65 -1.32
N ILE A 216 15.30 -10.46 -0.59
CA ILE A 216 15.86 -11.43 0.35
C ILE A 216 16.68 -12.49 -0.38
N VAL A 217 16.19 -13.01 -1.50
CA VAL A 217 16.91 -14.00 -2.32
C VAL A 217 18.23 -13.43 -2.85
N ILE A 218 18.22 -12.19 -3.38
CA ILE A 218 19.44 -11.52 -3.84
C ILE A 218 20.45 -11.35 -2.70
N GLY A 219 19.99 -10.92 -1.53
CA GLY A 219 20.87 -10.76 -0.36
C GLY A 219 21.47 -12.08 0.13
N ALA A 220 20.67 -13.15 0.15
CA ALA A 220 21.13 -14.50 0.49
C ALA A 220 22.20 -15.01 -0.49
N ILE A 221 21.93 -14.91 -1.79
CA ILE A 221 22.87 -15.34 -2.85
C ILE A 221 24.15 -14.51 -2.79
N SER A 222 24.03 -13.20 -2.60
CA SER A 222 25.20 -12.30 -2.52
C SER A 222 26.10 -12.67 -1.36
N ALA A 223 25.53 -13.03 -0.20
CA ALA A 223 26.30 -13.48 0.95
C ALA A 223 27.04 -14.80 0.69
N VAL A 224 26.37 -15.77 0.08
CA VAL A 224 26.98 -17.05 -0.30
C VAL A 224 28.14 -16.86 -1.28
N VAL A 225 27.91 -16.07 -2.35
CA VAL A 225 28.93 -15.81 -3.37
C VAL A 225 30.13 -15.08 -2.76
N LEU A 226 29.89 -14.02 -1.97
CA LEU A 226 30.97 -13.26 -1.37
C LEU A 226 31.77 -14.11 -0.38
N PHE A 227 31.09 -14.92 0.44
CA PHE A 227 31.73 -15.86 1.34
C PHE A 227 32.63 -16.87 0.59
N ALA A 228 32.14 -17.44 -0.52
CA ALA A 228 32.91 -18.35 -1.36
C ALA A 228 34.13 -17.68 -2.01
N LEU A 229 34.02 -16.42 -2.47
CA LEU A 229 35.13 -15.66 -3.05
C LEU A 229 36.25 -15.38 -2.04
N PHE A 230 35.88 -15.05 -0.80
CA PHE A 230 36.87 -14.86 0.26
C PHE A 230 37.50 -16.18 0.70
N LYS A 231 36.70 -17.25 0.83
CA LYS A 231 37.22 -18.56 1.22
C LYS A 231 38.17 -19.16 0.17
N SER A 232 37.86 -18.97 -1.11
CA SER A 232 38.73 -19.39 -2.23
C SER A 232 39.99 -18.54 -2.39
N LYS A 233 40.19 -17.51 -1.55
CA LYS A 233 41.31 -16.55 -1.61
C LYS A 233 41.39 -15.78 -2.95
N LEU A 234 40.30 -15.76 -3.72
CA LEU A 234 40.19 -14.92 -4.92
C LEU A 234 40.11 -13.44 -4.55
N ILE A 235 39.53 -13.13 -3.38
CA ILE A 235 39.49 -11.80 -2.80
C ILE A 235 40.14 -11.88 -1.41
N SER A 236 41.03 -10.93 -1.12
CA SER A 236 41.61 -10.75 0.21
C SER A 236 41.39 -9.31 0.66
N PHE A 237 41.12 -9.12 1.94
CA PHE A 237 40.96 -7.80 2.55
C PHE A 237 42.11 -7.55 3.51
N ALA A 238 42.79 -6.42 3.34
CA ALA A 238 43.84 -5.96 4.22
C ALA A 238 43.47 -4.57 4.76
N LEU A 239 43.50 -4.39 6.07
CA LEU A 239 43.29 -3.09 6.71
C LEU A 239 44.53 -2.76 7.54
N GLY A 240 45.34 -1.82 7.04
CA GLY A 240 46.67 -1.55 7.60
C GLY A 240 47.62 -2.75 7.39
N GLU A 241 48.29 -3.19 8.45
CA GLU A 241 49.21 -4.34 8.40
C GLU A 241 48.50 -5.70 8.57
N ASN A 242 47.22 -5.70 8.96
CA ASN A 242 46.46 -6.92 9.21
C ASN A 242 45.80 -7.43 7.91
N LYS A 243 46.20 -8.62 7.48
CA LYS A 243 45.52 -9.38 6.42
C LYS A 243 44.48 -10.30 7.07
N PHE A 244 43.22 -10.15 6.68
CA PHE A 244 42.13 -11.01 7.13
C PHE A 244 41.99 -12.19 6.16
N ASP A 245 42.34 -13.40 6.60
CA ASP A 245 42.17 -14.63 5.83
C ASP A 245 40.96 -15.42 6.35
N ILE A 246 39.83 -15.36 5.64
CA ILE A 246 38.58 -16.07 5.98
C ILE A 246 38.76 -17.60 6.07
N ALA A 247 39.82 -18.15 5.47
CA ALA A 247 40.14 -19.58 5.62
C ALA A 247 40.86 -19.93 6.95
N ALA A 248 41.26 -18.93 7.77
CA ALA A 248 41.93 -19.16 9.04
C ALA A 248 40.92 -19.44 10.18
N LYS A 249 41.26 -20.36 11.09
CA LYS A 249 40.41 -20.72 12.25
C LYS A 249 40.64 -19.74 13.41
N GLY A 250 39.61 -18.99 13.81
CA GLY A 250 39.63 -18.09 14.98
C GLY A 250 38.36 -17.24 15.16
N PRO A 251 38.11 -16.70 16.37
CA PRO A 251 36.89 -15.92 16.67
C PRO A 251 36.82 -14.58 15.89
N GLU A 252 37.96 -13.92 15.66
CA GLU A 252 38.03 -12.70 14.85
C GLU A 252 37.60 -12.94 13.40
N MET A 253 37.88 -14.13 12.87
CA MET A 253 37.52 -14.50 11.50
C MET A 253 36.03 -14.77 11.34
N VAL A 254 35.43 -15.39 12.35
CA VAL A 254 33.97 -15.56 12.43
C VAL A 254 33.30 -14.19 12.43
N HIS A 255 33.78 -13.24 13.24
CA HIS A 255 33.26 -11.86 13.24
C HIS A 255 33.42 -11.15 11.89
N PHE A 256 34.56 -11.31 11.22
CA PHE A 256 34.77 -10.74 9.90
C PHE A 256 33.83 -11.35 8.84
N ALA A 257 33.63 -12.68 8.87
CA ALA A 257 32.66 -13.35 8.02
C ALA A 257 31.22 -12.87 8.28
N PHE A 258 30.86 -12.59 9.55
CA PHE A 258 29.58 -11.96 9.90
C PHE A 258 29.40 -10.61 9.22
N ILE A 259 30.42 -9.75 9.32
CA ILE A 259 30.38 -8.41 8.73
C ILE A 259 30.26 -8.49 7.21
N VAL A 260 31.06 -9.33 6.57
CA VAL A 260 31.06 -9.51 5.10
C VAL A 260 29.72 -10.05 4.61
N ALA A 261 29.18 -11.10 5.24
CA ALA A 261 27.89 -11.67 4.85
C ALA A 261 26.74 -10.67 5.06
N PHE A 262 26.77 -9.90 6.14
CA PHE A 262 25.77 -8.86 6.40
C PHE A 262 25.80 -7.78 5.32
N PHE A 263 27.00 -7.25 4.99
CA PHE A 263 27.14 -6.25 3.93
C PHE A 263 26.78 -6.79 2.55
N ALA A 264 27.05 -8.06 2.28
CA ALA A 264 26.61 -8.70 1.04
C ALA A 264 25.08 -8.72 0.92
N GLY A 265 24.38 -9.03 2.02
CA GLY A 265 22.93 -8.92 2.12
C GLY A 265 22.39 -7.50 1.90
N PHE A 266 23.20 -6.50 2.23
CA PHE A 266 22.90 -5.08 2.09
C PHE A 266 23.34 -4.48 0.73
N SER A 267 24.03 -5.26 -0.11
CA SER A 267 24.75 -4.75 -1.28
C SER A 267 23.87 -4.20 -2.41
N GLU A 268 22.71 -4.81 -2.68
CA GLU A 268 21.75 -4.33 -3.69
C GLU A 268 21.42 -2.85 -3.47
N ARG A 269 21.19 -2.48 -2.22
CA ARG A 269 20.84 -1.11 -1.84
C ARG A 269 22.06 -0.20 -1.77
N LEU A 270 23.21 -0.66 -1.27
CA LEU A 270 24.44 0.16 -1.32
C LEU A 270 24.76 0.55 -2.75
N VAL A 271 24.85 -0.42 -3.65
CA VAL A 271 25.19 -0.19 -5.06
C VAL A 271 24.12 0.68 -5.73
N GLY A 272 22.83 0.39 -5.49
CA GLY A 272 21.72 1.19 -6.00
C GLY A 272 21.73 2.64 -5.51
N ASP A 273 21.90 2.86 -4.20
CA ASP A 273 21.91 4.19 -3.59
C ASP A 273 23.16 4.99 -4.03
N TYR A 274 24.34 4.35 -4.16
CA TYR A 274 25.56 4.99 -4.66
C TYR A 274 25.48 5.37 -6.15
N LEU A 275 24.95 4.49 -7.01
CA LEU A 275 24.73 4.82 -8.42
C LEU A 275 23.65 5.90 -8.57
N GLY A 276 22.55 5.79 -7.82
CA GLY A 276 21.45 6.75 -7.84
C GLY A 276 21.86 8.15 -7.39
N THR A 277 22.58 8.27 -6.26
CA THR A 277 23.01 9.59 -5.76
C THR A 277 24.10 10.23 -6.62
N THR A 278 24.96 9.45 -7.27
CA THR A 278 26.03 9.99 -8.13
C THR A 278 25.47 10.42 -9.49
N VAL A 279 24.46 9.73 -10.02
CA VAL A 279 23.85 10.05 -11.32
C VAL A 279 22.77 11.16 -11.19
N LEU A 280 21.96 11.17 -10.12
CA LEU A 280 20.86 12.15 -9.95
C LEU A 280 21.31 13.52 -9.45
N LYS A 281 22.44 13.62 -8.72
CA LYS A 281 23.02 14.94 -8.37
C LYS A 281 23.57 15.71 -9.58
N GLY A 282 23.70 15.06 -10.74
CA GLY A 282 24.11 15.69 -12.00
C GLY A 282 22.97 16.35 -12.80
N PHE A 283 21.69 16.08 -12.51
CA PHE A 283 20.58 16.46 -13.41
C PHE A 283 19.38 17.18 -12.77
N GLY A 284 19.36 17.44 -11.46
CA GLY A 284 18.16 17.91 -10.77
C GLY A 284 18.20 19.36 -10.28
N ASN A 285 18.06 20.36 -11.17
CA ASN A 285 17.67 21.71 -10.76
C ASN A 285 16.45 22.18 -11.58
N GLN A 286 15.42 22.60 -10.83
CA GLN A 286 14.21 23.36 -11.23
C GLN A 286 13.12 22.67 -12.06
N ALA A 287 11.96 22.45 -11.44
CA ALA A 287 10.67 22.68 -12.07
C ALA A 287 9.66 23.15 -10.99
N GLY A 288 9.24 24.40 -11.13
CA GLY A 288 8.44 25.14 -10.16
C GLY A 288 6.97 24.73 -10.12
N LEU A 289 6.39 24.92 -8.93
CA LEU A 289 4.95 24.86 -8.70
C LEU A 289 4.29 26.12 -9.29
N VAL A 290 3.36 25.93 -10.21
CA VAL A 290 2.48 27.00 -10.72
C VAL A 290 1.28 27.14 -9.78
N PRO A 291 1.01 28.32 -9.19
CA PRO A 291 -0.22 28.55 -8.44
C PRO A 291 -1.40 28.68 -9.41
N MET A 292 -2.46 27.91 -9.15
CA MET A 292 -3.74 28.06 -9.84
C MET A 292 -4.43 29.34 -9.35
N ALA A 293 -4.82 30.23 -10.26
CA ALA A 293 -5.57 31.44 -9.92
C ALA A 293 -6.98 31.09 -9.41
N PRO A 294 -7.48 31.72 -8.34
CA PRO A 294 -8.84 31.49 -7.87
C PRO A 294 -9.86 32.15 -8.81
N LEU A 295 -10.91 31.40 -9.18
CA LEU A 295 -12.15 31.97 -9.70
C LEU A 295 -12.73 32.95 -8.67
N SER A 296 -13.41 34.00 -9.12
CA SER A 296 -13.97 35.06 -8.28
C SER A 296 -14.92 34.50 -7.19
N THR A 297 -14.47 34.55 -5.95
CA THR A 297 -15.16 34.12 -4.72
C THR A 297 -16.54 34.73 -4.51
N ALA A 298 -16.81 35.90 -5.10
CA ALA A 298 -18.05 36.64 -4.91
C ALA A 298 -19.29 35.99 -5.60
N THR A 299 -19.11 35.36 -6.76
CA THR A 299 -20.22 34.72 -7.51
C THR A 299 -20.60 33.38 -6.88
N ILE A 300 -19.59 32.64 -6.40
CA ILE A 300 -19.74 31.35 -5.72
C ILE A 300 -20.44 31.54 -4.36
N ALA A 301 -20.05 32.57 -3.61
CA ALA A 301 -20.65 32.87 -2.30
C ALA A 301 -22.14 33.26 -2.37
N ASN A 302 -22.58 33.91 -3.45
CA ASN A 302 -24.00 34.27 -3.63
C ASN A 302 -24.86 33.09 -4.09
N GLN A 303 -24.34 32.19 -4.95
CA GLN A 303 -25.03 30.95 -5.34
C GLN A 303 -25.13 29.94 -4.17
N GLN A 304 -24.11 29.87 -3.31
CA GLN A 304 -24.13 29.04 -2.11
C GLN A 304 -25.14 29.51 -1.05
N LYS A 305 -25.54 30.79 -1.06
CA LYS A 305 -26.46 31.35 -0.06
C LYS A 305 -27.91 30.87 -0.22
N GLU A 306 -28.27 30.42 -1.43
CA GLU A 306 -29.60 29.88 -1.76
C GLU A 306 -29.61 28.36 -1.91
N ALA A 307 -28.44 27.73 -1.97
CA ALA A 307 -28.32 26.30 -2.17
C ALA A 307 -28.76 25.53 -0.90
N ASN A 308 -29.64 24.55 -1.09
CA ASN A 308 -30.14 23.68 -0.02
C ASN A 308 -30.58 22.33 -0.61
N GLU A 309 -31.08 21.44 0.25
CA GLU A 309 -31.54 20.10 -0.14
C GLU A 309 -32.67 20.06 -1.18
N LYS A 310 -33.41 21.16 -1.36
CA LYS A 310 -34.48 21.33 -2.36
C LYS A 310 -34.07 22.15 -3.58
N SER A 311 -32.90 22.79 -3.55
CA SER A 311 -32.28 23.48 -4.68
C SER A 311 -30.76 23.35 -4.55
N PRO A 312 -30.19 22.17 -4.87
CA PRO A 312 -28.78 21.91 -4.63
C PRO A 312 -27.87 22.81 -5.47
N LEU A 313 -28.37 23.37 -6.58
CA LEU A 313 -27.62 24.30 -7.44
C LEU A 313 -27.86 25.77 -7.08
N GLY A 314 -28.66 26.06 -6.03
CA GLY A 314 -29.01 27.43 -5.63
C GLY A 314 -29.74 28.20 -6.73
N ARG A 315 -30.53 27.51 -7.56
CA ARG A 315 -31.37 28.16 -8.57
C ARG A 315 -32.72 28.53 -7.93
N PRO A 316 -33.27 29.72 -8.23
CA PRO A 316 -34.61 30.07 -7.78
C PRO A 316 -35.61 29.07 -8.39
N PRO A 317 -36.63 28.63 -7.63
CA PRO A 317 -37.67 27.76 -8.15
C PRO A 317 -38.33 28.46 -9.33
N HIS A 318 -38.29 27.82 -10.51
CA HIS A 318 -38.97 28.33 -11.69
C HIS A 318 -40.47 28.49 -11.37
N LEU A 319 -40.95 29.73 -11.41
CA LEU A 319 -42.36 30.10 -11.44
C LEU A 319 -43.03 29.57 -12.72
#